data_AF-A0A3M2ACE6-F1
#
_entry.id   AF-A0A3M2ACE6-F1
#
_cell.length_a   1.000
_cell.length_b   1.000
_cell.length_c   1.000
_cell.angle_alpha   90.00
_cell.angle_beta   90.00
_cell.angle_gamma   90.00
#
_symmetry.space_group_name_H-M   'P 1'
#
loop_
_entity.id
_entity.type
_entity.pdbx_description
1 polymer ?
#
loop_
_entity_poly.entity_id
_entity_poly.type
_entity_poly.pdbx_seq_one_letter_code
_entity_poly.pdbx_strand_id
1 'polypeptide(L)'
;MNALRRLLAAPSLIVLAVAAGLLPALAAGAFARRSAALALGPFATLDDGHLLAYVVEMVADHPSVVLPATTVPAAAAVVPAVLLFALTGGIVERLRGRAGFGAAVFGALPAVLVQGVYHLVLRAVFLLLVFLAVGPAPKAVAYPLLGLAYLLSLHASDVTRVRATDATAGRFHPRLAFAAFREVLTRKPAATATAVGLGFATLVAAAAAGYLAVAGAPTPPVAARGIAAVGMCIGLWRLAVAVERETA
;
A
#
# COMPACT_ATOMS: atom_id res chain seq x y z
N MET A 1 14.46 -17.32 8.65
CA MET A 1 14.21 -16.05 7.92
C MET A 1 14.24 -16.29 6.41
N ASN A 2 13.31 -17.10 5.86
CA ASN A 2 13.35 -17.40 4.42
C ASN A 2 12.65 -16.32 3.58
N ALA A 3 11.67 -15.59 4.13
CA ALA A 3 10.98 -14.50 3.44
C ALA A 3 11.93 -13.38 2.94
N LEU A 4 12.82 -12.88 3.81
CA LEU A 4 13.78 -11.84 3.42
C LEU A 4 14.74 -12.37 2.36
N ARG A 5 15.23 -13.60 2.52
CA ARG A 5 16.09 -14.26 1.53
C ARG A 5 15.40 -14.40 0.16
N ARG A 6 14.11 -14.77 0.13
CA ARG A 6 13.31 -14.84 -1.10
C ARG A 6 13.20 -13.49 -1.80
N LEU A 7 12.99 -12.42 -1.03
CA LEU A 7 12.92 -11.06 -1.57
C LEU A 7 14.27 -10.62 -2.16
N LEU A 8 15.36 -10.82 -1.40
CA LEU A 8 16.72 -10.45 -1.84
C LEU A 8 17.20 -11.28 -3.03
N ALA A 9 16.72 -12.52 -3.17
CA ALA A 9 16.98 -13.36 -4.35
C ALA A 9 16.23 -12.90 -5.62
N ALA A 10 15.31 -11.93 -5.51
CA ALA A 10 14.54 -11.38 -6.62
C ALA A 10 14.79 -9.86 -6.79
N PRO A 11 16.02 -9.41 -7.10
CA PRO A 11 16.33 -7.97 -7.20
C PRO A 11 15.51 -7.27 -8.30
N SER A 12 15.20 -7.98 -9.39
CA SER A 12 14.34 -7.45 -10.45
C SER A 12 12.92 -7.14 -9.99
N LEU A 13 12.40 -7.86 -8.99
CA LEU A 13 11.09 -7.61 -8.37
C LEU A 13 11.11 -6.30 -7.59
N ILE A 14 12.19 -6.04 -6.85
CA ILE A 14 12.37 -4.82 -6.08
C ILE A 14 12.43 -3.62 -7.03
N VAL A 15 13.26 -3.70 -8.08
CA VAL A 15 13.37 -2.65 -9.09
C VAL A 15 12.02 -2.40 -9.77
N LEU A 16 11.31 -3.46 -10.16
CA LEU A 16 9.99 -3.34 -10.79
C LEU A 16 8.98 -2.68 -9.86
N ALA A 17 8.91 -3.08 -8.59
CA ALA A 17 7.96 -2.53 -7.64
C ALA A 17 8.25 -1.05 -7.31
N VAL A 18 9.53 -0.71 -7.14
CA VAL A 18 9.96 0.68 -6.92
C VAL A 18 9.68 1.53 -8.16
N ALA A 19 9.94 1.03 -9.36
CA ALA A 19 9.62 1.73 -10.61
C ALA A 19 8.10 1.90 -10.79
N ALA A 20 7.33 0.84 -10.57
CA ALA A 20 5.86 0.86 -10.60
C ALA A 20 5.28 1.84 -9.57
N GLY A 21 5.96 2.03 -8.45
CA GLY A 21 5.58 2.96 -7.41
C GLY A 21 5.94 4.42 -7.69
N LEU A 22 7.19 4.66 -8.09
CA LEU A 22 7.75 6.01 -8.24
C LEU A 22 7.42 6.65 -9.58
N LEU A 23 7.41 5.90 -10.70
CA LEU A 23 7.19 6.49 -12.02
C LEU A 23 5.81 7.16 -12.15
N PRO A 24 4.69 6.54 -11.72
CA PRO A 24 3.39 7.21 -11.77
C PRO A 24 3.32 8.42 -10.84
N ALA A 25 3.95 8.35 -9.67
CA ALA A 25 4.02 9.47 -8.73
C ALA A 25 4.81 10.65 -9.32
N LEU A 26 5.92 10.38 -10.03
CA LEU A 26 6.70 11.40 -10.75
C LEU A 26 5.89 12.02 -11.89
N ALA A 27 5.19 11.21 -12.67
CA ALA A 27 4.35 11.67 -13.77
C ALA A 27 3.20 12.55 -13.26
N ALA A 28 2.51 12.12 -12.20
CA ALA A 28 1.45 12.88 -11.56
C ALA A 28 1.97 14.20 -10.98
N GLY A 29 3.12 14.20 -10.31
CA GLY A 29 3.75 15.43 -9.80
C GLY A 29 4.15 16.40 -10.92
N ALA A 30 4.68 15.89 -12.04
CA ALA A 30 5.01 16.72 -13.20
C ALA A 30 3.74 17.32 -13.86
N PHE A 31 2.66 16.54 -13.96
CA PHE A 31 1.38 17.03 -14.46
C PHE A 31 0.78 18.08 -13.53
N ALA A 32 0.83 17.88 -12.20
CA ALA A 32 0.38 18.84 -11.21
C ALA A 32 1.12 20.19 -11.37
N ARG A 33 2.46 20.14 -11.49
CA ARG A 33 3.29 21.33 -11.70
C ARG A 33 2.93 22.08 -12.97
N ARG A 34 2.76 21.38 -14.09
CA ARG A 34 2.37 22.01 -15.36
C ARG A 34 0.99 22.65 -15.26
N SER A 35 0.03 21.96 -14.65
CA SER A 35 -1.33 22.45 -14.46
C SER A 35 -1.35 23.69 -13.56
N ALA A 36 -0.58 23.67 -12.46
CA ALA A 36 -0.46 24.79 -11.54
C ALA A 36 0.26 26.00 -12.18
N ALA A 37 1.33 25.77 -12.94
CA ALA A 37 2.03 26.83 -13.69
C ALA A 37 1.12 27.49 -14.74
N LEU A 38 0.29 26.71 -15.43
CA LEU A 38 -0.70 27.24 -16.38
C LEU A 38 -1.82 28.02 -15.69
N ALA A 39 -2.25 27.59 -14.49
CA ALA A 39 -3.30 28.26 -13.74
C ALA A 39 -2.83 29.55 -13.04
N LEU A 40 -1.59 29.58 -12.54
CA LEU A 40 -1.01 30.71 -11.80
C LEU A 40 -0.24 31.69 -12.69
N GLY A 41 0.07 31.29 -13.93
CA GLY A 41 0.71 32.14 -14.93
C GLY A 41 2.06 32.70 -14.46
N PRO A 42 2.35 34.00 -14.66
CA PRO A 42 3.64 34.61 -14.31
C PRO A 42 3.90 34.69 -12.79
N PHE A 43 2.92 34.37 -11.95
CA PHE A 43 3.06 34.35 -10.49
C PHE A 43 3.48 32.97 -9.94
N ALA A 44 3.80 32.01 -10.81
CA ALA A 44 4.14 30.64 -10.43
C ALA A 44 5.58 30.52 -9.88
N THR A 45 5.82 30.94 -8.63
CA THR A 45 6.99 30.48 -7.84
C THR A 45 6.66 29.15 -7.17
N LEU A 46 6.61 28.08 -7.96
CA LEU A 46 6.35 26.72 -7.49
C LEU A 46 7.67 26.00 -7.21
N ASP A 47 8.24 26.20 -6.02
CA ASP A 47 9.34 25.36 -5.55
C ASP A 47 8.84 23.97 -5.12
N ASP A 48 9.63 22.93 -5.44
CA ASP A 48 9.30 21.51 -5.21
C ASP A 48 8.97 21.19 -3.72
N GLY A 49 9.46 21.99 -2.78
CA GLY A 49 9.19 21.85 -1.34
C GLY A 49 7.87 22.46 -0.87
N HIS A 50 7.29 23.40 -1.64
CA HIS A 50 6.14 24.21 -1.20
C HIS A 50 4.84 23.87 -1.92
N LEU A 51 4.89 23.13 -3.03
CA LEU A 51 3.70 22.82 -3.84
C LEU A 51 2.62 22.07 -3.05
N LEU A 52 3.02 21.16 -2.15
CA LEU A 52 2.08 20.43 -1.31
C LEU A 52 1.55 21.30 -0.15
N ALA A 53 2.39 22.19 0.40
CA ALA A 53 1.98 23.16 1.41
C ALA A 53 0.97 24.17 0.84
N TYR A 54 1.24 24.73 -0.35
CA TYR A 54 0.32 25.59 -1.08
C TYR A 54 -1.00 24.90 -1.42
N VAL A 55 -0.97 23.61 -1.77
CA VAL A 55 -2.20 22.81 -1.97
C VAL A 55 -2.99 22.65 -0.67
N VAL A 56 -2.33 22.38 0.46
CA VAL A 56 -2.98 22.26 1.77
C VAL A 56 -3.56 23.61 2.23
N GLU A 57 -2.83 24.70 2.01
CA GLU A 57 -3.24 26.07 2.35
C GLU A 57 -4.40 26.54 1.46
N MET A 58 -4.35 26.29 0.14
CA MET A 58 -5.48 26.55 -0.77
C MET A 58 -6.73 25.73 -0.42
N VAL A 59 -6.57 24.50 0.07
CA VAL A 59 -7.71 23.67 0.53
C VAL A 59 -8.36 24.27 1.78
N ALA A 60 -7.59 24.94 2.64
CA ALA A 60 -8.09 25.60 3.83
C ALA A 60 -8.88 26.89 3.51
N ASP A 61 -8.40 27.70 2.57
CA ASP A 61 -8.97 29.03 2.29
C ASP A 61 -9.96 29.06 1.11
N HIS A 62 -9.85 28.13 0.15
CA HIS A 62 -10.66 28.12 -1.08
C HIS A 62 -11.20 26.72 -1.42
N PRO A 63 -12.32 26.30 -0.80
CA PRO A 63 -12.86 24.94 -0.92
C PRO A 63 -13.30 24.56 -2.35
N SER A 64 -13.48 25.53 -3.25
CA SER A 64 -13.83 25.31 -4.67
C SER A 64 -12.63 24.94 -5.56
N VAL A 65 -11.40 25.23 -5.13
CA VAL A 65 -10.15 24.83 -5.81
C VAL A 65 -9.64 23.46 -5.30
N VAL A 66 -10.37 22.86 -4.35
CA VAL A 66 -10.04 21.56 -3.72
C VAL A 66 -10.02 20.44 -4.75
N LEU A 67 -10.92 20.43 -5.73
CA LEU A 67 -11.04 19.29 -6.64
C LEU A 67 -9.75 19.02 -7.43
N PRO A 68 -9.16 19.98 -8.16
CA PRO A 68 -7.88 19.76 -8.86
C PRO A 68 -6.72 19.50 -7.88
N ALA A 69 -6.72 20.19 -6.73
CA ALA A 69 -5.64 20.14 -5.76
C ALA A 69 -5.57 18.80 -4.98
N THR A 70 -6.72 18.14 -4.73
CA THR A 70 -6.77 16.83 -4.05
C THR A 70 -6.79 15.65 -5.00
N THR A 71 -7.30 15.82 -6.23
CA THR A 71 -7.39 14.71 -7.19
C THR A 71 -6.04 14.26 -7.72
N VAL A 72 -5.09 15.18 -7.92
CA VAL A 72 -3.76 14.84 -8.44
C VAL A 72 -2.91 14.06 -7.43
N PRO A 73 -2.81 14.45 -6.14
CA PRO A 73 -2.15 13.65 -5.11
C PRO A 73 -2.86 12.32 -4.85
N ALA A 74 -4.21 12.31 -4.86
CA ALA A 74 -4.97 11.08 -4.71
C ALA A 74 -4.68 10.11 -5.88
N ALA A 75 -4.70 10.58 -7.12
CA ALA A 75 -4.34 9.79 -8.28
C ALA A 75 -2.88 9.30 -8.23
N ALA A 76 -1.95 10.15 -7.78
CA ALA A 76 -0.53 9.82 -7.61
C ALA A 76 -0.31 8.68 -6.59
N ALA A 77 -1.17 8.55 -5.58
CA ALA A 77 -1.11 7.46 -4.62
C ALA A 77 -1.88 6.21 -5.09
N VAL A 78 -3.03 6.40 -5.72
CA VAL A 78 -3.92 5.32 -6.16
C VAL A 78 -3.33 4.55 -7.33
N VAL A 79 -2.74 5.21 -8.33
CA VAL A 79 -2.22 4.54 -9.53
C VAL A 79 -1.11 3.52 -9.19
N PRO A 80 -0.08 3.87 -8.40
CA PRO A 80 0.89 2.90 -7.87
C PRO A 80 0.26 1.71 -7.16
N ALA A 81 -0.73 1.98 -6.29
CA ALA A 81 -1.38 0.94 -5.52
C ALA A 81 -2.15 -0.03 -6.42
N VAL A 82 -2.87 0.49 -7.42
CA VAL A 82 -3.59 -0.32 -8.43
C VAL A 82 -2.62 -1.11 -9.29
N LEU A 83 -1.49 -0.51 -9.71
CA LEU A 83 -0.49 -1.20 -10.52
C LEU A 83 0.16 -2.35 -9.74
N LEU A 84 0.62 -2.10 -8.51
CA LEU A 84 1.17 -3.14 -7.64
C LEU A 84 0.13 -4.23 -7.31
N PHE A 85 -1.14 -3.83 -7.15
CA PHE A 85 -2.24 -4.78 -6.97
C PHE A 85 -2.43 -5.66 -8.21
N ALA A 86 -2.43 -5.10 -9.41
CA ALA A 86 -2.53 -5.86 -10.65
C ALA A 86 -1.34 -6.82 -10.85
N LEU A 87 -0.14 -6.40 -10.43
CA LEU A 87 1.08 -7.20 -10.52
C LEU A 87 1.17 -8.32 -9.47
N THR A 88 0.24 -8.39 -8.51
CA THR A 88 0.26 -9.33 -7.37
C THR A 88 0.52 -10.78 -7.81
N GLY A 89 -0.13 -11.25 -8.88
CA GLY A 89 0.06 -12.62 -9.38
C GLY A 89 1.51 -12.93 -9.75
N GLY A 90 2.13 -12.07 -10.53
CA GLY A 90 3.54 -12.19 -10.89
C GLY A 90 4.48 -12.02 -9.70
N ILE A 91 4.17 -11.10 -8.78
CA ILE A 91 4.95 -10.87 -7.56
C ILE A 91 4.98 -12.14 -6.70
N VAL A 92 3.83 -12.76 -6.46
CA VAL A 92 3.72 -13.98 -5.64
C VAL A 92 4.47 -15.15 -6.29
N GLU A 93 4.27 -15.41 -7.58
CA GLU A 93 4.95 -16.50 -8.27
C GLU A 93 6.47 -16.30 -8.29
N ARG A 94 6.94 -15.04 -8.44
CA ARG A 94 8.36 -14.73 -8.35
C ARG A 94 8.94 -14.98 -6.96
N LEU A 95 8.22 -14.60 -5.90
CA LEU A 95 8.61 -14.86 -4.50
C LEU A 95 8.59 -16.36 -4.15
N ARG A 96 7.77 -17.15 -4.85
CA ARG A 96 7.78 -18.62 -4.78
C ARG A 96 8.97 -19.25 -5.50
N GLY A 97 9.68 -18.49 -6.33
CA GLY A 97 10.80 -18.98 -7.14
C GLY A 97 10.37 -19.60 -8.47
N ARG A 98 9.12 -19.40 -8.90
CA ARG A 98 8.57 -19.95 -10.16
C ARG A 98 8.78 -18.96 -11.32
N ALA A 99 8.88 -19.50 -12.53
CA ALA A 99 8.96 -18.71 -13.77
C ALA A 99 7.56 -18.34 -14.29
N GLY A 100 7.47 -17.36 -15.21
CA GLY A 100 6.19 -17.00 -15.85
C GLY A 100 5.44 -15.81 -15.23
N PHE A 101 6.18 -14.76 -14.83
CA PHE A 101 5.61 -13.53 -14.23
C PHE A 101 4.40 -12.99 -15.00
N GLY A 102 4.51 -12.80 -16.32
CA GLY A 102 3.43 -12.24 -17.14
C GLY A 102 2.18 -13.10 -17.16
N ALA A 103 2.32 -14.40 -17.40
CA ALA A 103 1.18 -15.33 -17.38
C ALA A 103 0.51 -15.39 -16.00
N ALA A 104 1.30 -15.32 -14.93
CA ALA A 104 0.79 -15.28 -13.56
C ALA A 104 0.04 -13.99 -13.23
N VAL A 105 0.49 -12.83 -13.76
CA VAL A 105 -0.23 -11.55 -13.63
C VAL A 105 -1.62 -11.68 -14.22
N PHE A 106 -1.74 -12.03 -15.50
CA PHE A 106 -3.04 -12.07 -16.17
C PHE A 106 -3.93 -13.22 -15.67
N GLY A 107 -3.34 -14.38 -15.38
CA GLY A 107 -4.09 -15.56 -14.92
C GLY A 107 -4.68 -15.41 -13.52
N ALA A 108 -4.03 -14.65 -12.63
CA ALA A 108 -4.52 -14.42 -11.27
C ALA A 108 -5.35 -13.15 -11.12
N LEU A 109 -5.26 -12.20 -12.07
CA LEU A 109 -5.87 -10.88 -11.95
C LEU A 109 -7.37 -10.92 -11.61
N PRO A 110 -8.23 -11.74 -12.26
CA PRO A 110 -9.66 -11.76 -11.93
C PRO A 110 -9.91 -12.20 -10.48
N ALA A 111 -9.20 -13.23 -10.03
CA ALA A 111 -9.33 -13.76 -8.67
C ALA A 111 -8.83 -12.75 -7.64
N VAL A 112 -7.68 -12.12 -7.90
CA VAL A 112 -7.09 -11.09 -7.05
C VAL A 112 -8.04 -9.89 -6.93
N LEU A 113 -8.64 -9.43 -8.03
CA LEU A 113 -9.63 -8.34 -8.02
C LEU A 113 -10.85 -8.68 -7.17
N VAL A 114 -11.48 -9.83 -7.42
CA VAL A 114 -12.68 -10.26 -6.67
C VAL A 114 -12.39 -10.40 -5.18
N GLN A 115 -11.27 -11.05 -4.82
CA GLN A 115 -10.85 -11.16 -3.42
C GLN A 115 -10.47 -9.80 -2.83
N GLY A 116 -9.90 -8.90 -3.62
CA GLY A 116 -9.62 -7.52 -3.21
C GLY A 116 -10.90 -6.78 -2.80
N VAL A 117 -11.97 -6.91 -3.57
CA VAL A 117 -13.29 -6.33 -3.25
C VAL A 117 -13.84 -6.94 -1.96
N TYR A 118 -13.83 -8.27 -1.82
CA TYR A 118 -14.26 -8.91 -0.59
C TYR A 118 -13.46 -8.44 0.62
N HIS A 119 -12.13 -8.32 0.51
CA HIS A 119 -11.30 -7.80 1.59
C HIS A 119 -11.55 -6.34 1.90
N LEU A 120 -11.85 -5.51 0.90
CA LEU A 120 -12.19 -4.12 1.11
C LEU A 120 -13.45 -4.01 1.99
N VAL A 121 -14.49 -4.75 1.62
CA VAL A 121 -15.76 -4.81 2.37
C VAL A 121 -15.53 -5.37 3.77
N LEU A 122 -14.85 -6.51 3.89
CA LEU A 122 -14.59 -7.15 5.19
C LEU A 122 -13.72 -6.28 6.09
N ARG A 123 -12.72 -5.60 5.54
CA ARG A 123 -11.90 -4.65 6.28
C ARG A 123 -12.72 -3.48 6.77
N ALA A 124 -13.56 -2.88 5.93
CA ALA A 124 -14.43 -1.77 6.32
C ALA A 124 -15.37 -2.18 7.45
N VAL A 125 -16.04 -3.33 7.31
CA VAL A 125 -16.92 -3.89 8.35
C VAL A 125 -16.14 -4.18 9.64
N PHE A 126 -14.98 -4.84 9.54
CA PHE A 126 -14.17 -5.17 10.70
C PHE A 126 -13.68 -3.93 11.45
N LEU A 127 -13.15 -2.93 10.73
CA LEU A 127 -12.72 -1.68 11.33
C LEU A 127 -13.88 -0.90 11.95
N LEU A 128 -15.05 -0.91 11.31
CA LEU A 128 -16.26 -0.30 11.88
C LEU A 128 -16.66 -1.01 13.18
N LEU A 129 -16.69 -2.34 13.21
CA LEU A 129 -17.01 -3.09 14.43
C LEU A 129 -16.00 -2.84 15.54
N VAL A 130 -14.70 -2.81 15.23
CA VAL A 130 -13.66 -2.46 16.20
C VAL A 130 -13.86 -1.03 16.68
N PHE A 131 -14.08 -0.06 15.79
CA PHE A 131 -14.33 1.34 16.14
C PHE A 131 -15.53 1.49 17.07
N LEU A 132 -16.64 0.81 16.79
CA LEU A 132 -17.83 0.83 17.65
C LEU A 132 -17.55 0.19 19.01
N ALA A 133 -16.75 -0.89 19.06
CA ALA A 133 -16.40 -1.57 20.30
C ALA A 133 -15.41 -0.78 21.17
N VAL A 134 -14.43 -0.09 20.56
CA VAL A 134 -13.41 0.70 21.29
C VAL A 134 -13.75 2.18 21.41
N GLY A 135 -14.83 2.63 20.78
CA GLY A 135 -15.29 4.02 20.79
C GLY A 135 -15.41 4.66 22.19
N PRO A 136 -15.92 3.95 23.23
CA PRO A 136 -15.97 4.52 24.58
C PRO A 136 -14.62 4.50 25.32
N ALA A 137 -13.58 3.85 24.78
CA ALA A 137 -12.27 3.77 25.43
C ALA A 137 -11.46 5.07 25.23
N PRO A 138 -10.49 5.37 26.12
CA PRO A 138 -9.56 6.48 25.92
C PRO A 138 -8.83 6.36 24.59
N LYS A 139 -8.54 7.50 23.93
CA LYS A 139 -7.84 7.55 22.63
C LYS A 139 -6.51 6.79 22.64
N ALA A 140 -5.80 6.82 23.77
CA ALA A 140 -4.55 6.08 23.98
C ALA A 140 -4.70 4.55 23.87
N VAL A 141 -5.91 4.02 24.07
CA VAL A 141 -6.24 2.60 23.90
C VAL A 141 -6.94 2.35 22.56
N ALA A 142 -7.88 3.21 22.19
CA ALA A 142 -8.67 3.06 20.97
C ALA A 142 -7.81 3.11 19.69
N TYR A 143 -6.88 4.07 19.58
CA TYR A 143 -6.06 4.23 18.37
C TYR A 143 -5.09 3.08 18.13
N PRO A 144 -4.33 2.58 19.12
CA PRO A 144 -3.51 1.38 18.93
C PRO A 144 -4.33 0.14 18.53
N LEU A 145 -5.51 -0.05 19.11
CA LEU A 145 -6.38 -1.18 18.75
C LEU A 145 -6.91 -1.07 17.32
N LEU A 146 -7.31 0.12 16.87
CA LEU A 146 -7.70 0.36 15.48
C LEU A 146 -6.53 0.16 14.52
N GLY A 147 -5.34 0.64 14.89
CA GLY A 147 -4.12 0.43 14.12
C GLY A 147 -3.77 -1.05 13.99
N LEU A 148 -3.84 -1.80 15.09
CA LEU A 148 -3.62 -3.24 15.10
C LEU A 148 -4.66 -3.98 14.24
N ALA A 149 -5.95 -3.63 14.37
CA ALA A 149 -7.02 -4.19 13.56
C ALA A 149 -6.78 -3.94 12.06
N TYR A 150 -6.34 -2.74 11.69
CA TYR A 150 -5.96 -2.40 10.33
C TYR A 150 -4.79 -3.26 9.83
N LEU A 151 -3.72 -3.40 10.61
CA LEU A 151 -2.55 -4.19 10.25
C LEU A 151 -2.87 -5.69 10.12
N LEU A 152 -3.71 -6.23 10.99
CA LEU A 152 -4.19 -7.61 10.91
C LEU A 152 -5.03 -7.84 9.64
N SER A 153 -5.92 -6.90 9.30
CA SER A 153 -6.72 -6.96 8.08
C SER A 153 -5.86 -6.89 6.81
N LEU A 154 -4.77 -6.12 6.85
CA LEU A 154 -3.80 -6.02 5.76
C LEU A 154 -3.07 -7.35 5.58
N HIS A 155 -2.64 -8.00 6.66
CA HIS A 155 -2.01 -9.32 6.60
C HIS A 155 -2.98 -10.39 6.07
N ALA A 156 -4.24 -10.38 6.51
CA ALA A 156 -5.27 -11.29 5.99
C ALA A 156 -5.48 -11.10 4.47
N SER A 157 -5.34 -9.88 3.98
CA SER A 157 -5.43 -9.58 2.54
C SER A 157 -4.25 -10.16 1.76
N ASP A 158 -3.03 -10.05 2.30
CA ASP A 158 -1.84 -10.64 1.66
C ASP A 158 -1.94 -12.16 1.58
N VAL A 159 -2.33 -12.83 2.67
CA VAL A 159 -2.56 -14.29 2.70
C VAL A 159 -3.58 -14.70 1.65
N THR A 160 -4.68 -13.95 1.53
CA THR A 160 -5.74 -14.25 0.56
C THR A 160 -5.26 -14.05 -0.86
N ARG A 161 -4.49 -13.00 -1.14
CA ARG A 161 -3.88 -12.78 -2.46
C ARG A 161 -2.97 -13.93 -2.85
N VAL A 162 -2.12 -14.40 -1.93
CA VAL A 162 -1.27 -15.57 -2.16
C VAL A 162 -2.11 -16.81 -2.49
N ARG A 163 -3.20 -17.06 -1.76
CA ARG A 163 -4.09 -18.20 -2.05
C ARG A 163 -4.86 -18.06 -3.37
N ALA A 164 -5.31 -16.85 -3.69
CA ALA A 164 -6.03 -16.56 -4.92
C ALA A 164 -5.16 -16.80 -6.17
N THR A 165 -3.84 -16.70 -6.02
CA THR A 165 -2.89 -17.06 -7.09
C THR A 165 -2.74 -18.57 -7.29
N ASP A 166 -3.11 -19.42 -6.33
CA ASP A 166 -3.05 -20.87 -6.49
C ASP A 166 -4.25 -21.46 -7.23
N ALA A 167 -3.96 -22.30 -8.23
CA ALA A 167 -4.85 -23.15 -9.05
C ALA A 167 -6.18 -23.57 -8.43
N THR A 168 -6.08 -24.00 -7.19
CA THR A 168 -6.79 -25.16 -6.66
C THR A 168 -7.82 -24.81 -5.59
N ALA A 169 -7.79 -23.59 -5.04
CA ALA A 169 -8.71 -23.15 -4.01
C ALA A 169 -9.78 -22.27 -4.63
N GLY A 170 -11.08 -22.55 -4.42
CA GLY A 170 -12.23 -21.82 -4.97
C GLY A 170 -12.06 -20.28 -5.00
N ARG A 171 -11.43 -19.79 -6.08
CA ARG A 171 -10.69 -18.52 -6.10
C ARG A 171 -11.59 -17.30 -5.97
N PHE A 172 -12.87 -17.47 -6.25
CA PHE A 172 -13.88 -16.41 -6.29
C PHE A 172 -14.84 -16.46 -5.11
N HIS A 173 -14.66 -17.37 -4.14
CA HIS A 173 -15.60 -17.52 -3.03
C HIS A 173 -15.19 -16.62 -1.84
N PRO A 174 -16.13 -15.87 -1.22
CA PRO A 174 -15.84 -14.99 -0.08
C PRO A 174 -15.33 -15.74 1.17
N ARG A 175 -15.63 -17.05 1.26
CA ARG A 175 -15.10 -17.94 2.31
C ARG A 175 -13.56 -17.94 2.35
N LEU A 176 -12.89 -17.76 1.22
CA LEU A 176 -11.43 -17.65 1.18
C LEU A 176 -10.95 -16.47 2.04
N ALA A 177 -11.62 -15.33 1.91
CA ALA A 177 -11.30 -14.11 2.64
C ALA A 177 -11.61 -14.20 4.14
N PHE A 178 -12.79 -14.72 4.48
CA PHE A 178 -13.15 -14.96 5.88
C PHE A 178 -12.22 -15.96 6.56
N ALA A 179 -11.84 -17.04 5.88
CA ALA A 179 -10.92 -18.04 6.40
C ALA A 179 -9.55 -17.41 6.69
N ALA A 180 -9.04 -16.55 5.81
CA ALA A 180 -7.78 -15.85 6.03
C ALA A 180 -7.81 -14.92 7.26
N PHE A 181 -8.90 -14.15 7.46
CA PHE A 181 -9.07 -13.32 8.66
C PHE A 181 -9.02 -14.15 9.94
N ARG A 182 -9.78 -15.26 9.99
CA ARG A 182 -9.78 -16.16 11.14
C ARG A 182 -8.39 -16.74 11.39
N GLU A 183 -7.73 -17.23 10.34
CA GLU A 183 -6.44 -17.89 10.47
C GLU A 183 -5.28 -16.95 10.79
N VAL A 184 -5.32 -15.68 10.41
CA VAL A 184 -4.31 -14.71 10.83
C VAL A 184 -4.32 -14.53 12.35
N LEU A 185 -5.51 -14.61 12.96
CA LEU A 185 -5.68 -14.50 14.42
C LEU A 185 -5.35 -15.80 15.15
N THR A 186 -5.64 -16.97 14.56
CA THR A 186 -5.57 -18.25 15.27
C THR A 186 -4.38 -19.13 14.88
N ARG A 187 -3.75 -18.91 13.72
CA ARG A 187 -2.71 -19.78 13.18
C ARG A 187 -1.41 -19.01 12.90
N LYS A 188 -0.28 -19.62 13.31
CA LYS A 188 1.10 -19.14 13.11
C LYS A 188 1.32 -17.70 13.64
N PRO A 189 1.21 -17.48 14.98
CA PRO A 189 1.27 -16.16 15.60
C PRO A 189 2.59 -15.42 15.33
N ALA A 190 3.71 -16.16 15.23
CA ALA A 190 5.00 -15.57 14.90
C ALA A 190 5.00 -14.89 13.52
N ALA A 191 4.44 -15.55 12.49
CA ALA A 191 4.33 -14.96 11.15
C ALA A 191 3.39 -13.76 11.13
N THR A 192 2.29 -13.81 11.89
CA THR A 192 1.38 -12.66 12.06
C THR A 192 2.09 -11.49 12.73
N ALA A 193 2.82 -11.72 13.82
CA ALA A 193 3.57 -10.67 14.53
C ALA A 193 4.61 -10.02 13.61
N THR A 194 5.37 -10.81 12.84
CA THR A 194 6.32 -10.29 11.85
C THR A 194 5.61 -9.44 10.79
N ALA A 195 4.50 -9.92 10.24
CA ALA A 195 3.76 -9.19 9.21
C ALA A 195 3.12 -7.90 9.73
N VAL A 196 2.63 -7.88 10.98
CA VAL A 196 2.13 -6.69 11.66
C VAL A 196 3.26 -5.69 11.89
N GLY A 197 4.43 -6.14 12.37
CA GLY A 197 5.61 -5.28 12.55
C GLY A 197 6.09 -4.65 11.23
N LEU A 198 6.15 -5.43 10.16
CA LEU A 198 6.47 -4.93 8.82
C LEU A 198 5.40 -3.96 8.29
N GLY A 199 4.12 -4.25 8.55
CA GLY A 199 3.02 -3.34 8.20
C GLY A 199 3.11 -2.01 8.94
N PHE A 200 3.44 -2.03 10.23
CA PHE A 200 3.70 -0.83 11.01
C PHE A 200 4.89 -0.04 10.47
N ALA A 201 6.01 -0.71 10.18
CA ALA A 201 7.18 -0.07 9.57
C ALA A 201 6.87 0.55 8.19
N THR A 202 5.98 -0.08 7.41
CA THR A 202 5.50 0.47 6.13
C THR A 202 4.69 1.75 6.36
N LEU A 203 3.81 1.77 7.37
CA LEU A 203 3.04 2.97 7.73
C LEU A 203 3.94 4.11 8.23
N VAL A 204 4.95 3.80 9.04
CA VAL A 204 5.94 4.78 9.50
C VAL A 204 6.72 5.36 8.32
N ALA A 205 7.17 4.51 7.38
CA ALA A 205 7.84 4.97 6.17
C ALA A 205 6.92 5.86 5.31
N ALA A 206 5.65 5.48 5.13
CA ALA A 206 4.68 6.28 4.39
C ALA A 206 4.42 7.64 5.08
N ALA A 207 4.26 7.66 6.40
CA ALA A 207 4.08 8.88 7.18
C ALA A 207 5.33 9.79 7.12
N ALA A 208 6.53 9.21 7.24
CA ALA A 208 7.79 9.95 7.12
C ALA A 208 8.00 10.52 5.71
N ALA A 209 7.69 9.74 4.66
CA ALA A 209 7.75 10.23 3.28
C ALA A 209 6.74 11.37 3.03
N GLY A 210 5.51 11.24 3.56
CA GLY A 210 4.50 12.29 3.51
C GLY A 210 4.93 13.54 4.28
N TYR A 211 5.45 13.39 5.49
CA TYR A 211 5.98 14.49 6.29
C TYR A 211 7.10 15.23 5.56
N LEU A 212 8.10 14.52 5.03
CA LEU A 212 9.19 15.14 4.26
C LEU A 212 8.69 15.84 2.99
N ALA A 213 7.62 15.34 2.38
CA ALA A 213 7.02 15.97 1.20
C ALA A 213 6.23 17.26 1.54
N VAL A 214 5.73 17.39 2.78
CA VAL A 214 4.95 18.55 3.25
C VAL A 214 5.82 19.60 3.93
N ALA A 215 6.83 19.18 4.70
CA ALA A 215 7.54 20.03 5.65
C ALA A 215 8.42 21.12 5.02
N GLY A 216 8.44 21.27 3.69
CA GLY A 216 9.22 22.30 3.00
C GLY A 216 10.72 22.25 3.28
N ALA A 217 11.22 21.13 3.82
CA ALA A 217 12.59 21.01 4.27
C ALA A 217 13.54 21.17 3.06
N PRO A 218 14.72 21.80 3.24
CA PRO A 218 15.73 21.92 2.19
C PRO A 218 16.30 20.56 1.73
N THR A 219 15.93 19.47 2.42
CA THR A 219 16.21 18.10 2.01
C THR A 219 15.31 17.70 0.85
N PRO A 220 15.90 17.32 -0.30
CA PRO A 220 15.22 17.30 -1.59
C PRO A 220 14.10 16.25 -1.67
N PRO A 221 13.18 16.38 -2.66
CA PRO A 221 12.19 15.35 -3.02
C PRO A 221 12.77 13.94 -3.20
N VAL A 222 14.09 13.80 -3.34
CA VAL A 222 14.83 12.54 -3.36
C VAL A 222 14.74 11.78 -2.02
N ALA A 223 14.79 12.46 -0.87
CA ALA A 223 14.71 11.80 0.43
C ALA A 223 13.33 11.17 0.67
N ALA A 224 12.26 11.91 0.38
CA ALA A 224 10.88 11.41 0.45
C ALA A 224 10.68 10.20 -0.49
N ARG A 225 11.23 10.25 -1.71
CA ARG A 225 11.21 9.12 -2.66
C ARG A 225 12.01 7.92 -2.15
N GLY A 226 13.17 8.16 -1.54
CA GLY A 226 14.00 7.11 -0.93
C GLY A 226 13.25 6.39 0.19
N ILE A 227 12.62 7.13 1.10
CA ILE A 227 11.80 6.55 2.18
C ILE A 227 10.59 5.80 1.59
N ALA A 228 9.93 6.34 0.57
CA ALA A 228 8.84 5.65 -0.10
C ALA A 228 9.29 4.32 -0.72
N ALA A 229 10.48 4.29 -1.36
CA ALA A 229 11.07 3.07 -1.91
C ALA A 229 11.39 2.04 -0.80
N VAL A 230 11.93 2.49 0.34
CA VAL A 230 12.14 1.64 1.51
C VAL A 230 10.80 1.07 2.02
N GLY A 231 9.76 1.89 2.11
CA GLY A 231 8.41 1.45 2.46
C GLY A 231 7.87 0.37 1.52
N MET A 232 8.11 0.50 0.20
CA MET A 232 7.75 -0.52 -0.79
C MET A 232 8.52 -1.83 -0.57
N CYS A 233 9.83 -1.77 -0.30
CA CYS A 233 10.63 -2.96 0.03
C CYS A 233 10.11 -3.68 1.28
N ILE A 234 9.74 -2.93 2.33
CA ILE A 234 9.13 -3.48 3.54
C ILE A 234 7.76 -4.11 3.22
N GLY A 235 6.96 -3.47 2.38
CA GLY A 235 5.68 -4.00 1.90
C GLY A 235 5.83 -5.32 1.13
N LEU A 236 6.85 -5.43 0.26
CA LEU A 236 7.18 -6.67 -0.43
C LEU A 236 7.66 -7.76 0.54
N TRP A 237 8.44 -7.38 1.56
CA TRP A 237 8.88 -8.32 2.59
C TRP A 237 7.67 -8.87 3.37
N ARG A 238 6.69 -8.02 3.71
CA ARG A 238 5.43 -8.45 4.34
C ARG A 238 4.69 -9.48 3.48
N LEU A 239 4.59 -9.24 2.18
CA LEU A 239 4.00 -10.20 1.24
C LEU A 239 4.82 -11.50 1.16
N ALA A 240 6.16 -11.43 1.20
CA ALA A 240 7.02 -12.61 1.24
C ALA A 240 6.83 -13.46 2.50
N VAL A 241 6.50 -12.85 3.64
CA VAL A 241 6.09 -13.57 4.87
C VAL A 241 4.79 -14.32 4.65
N ALA A 242 3.81 -13.72 3.95
CA ALA A 242 2.58 -14.42 3.59
C ALA A 242 2.84 -15.59 2.63
N VAL A 243 3.76 -15.44 1.66
CA VAL A 243 4.18 -16.53 0.78
C VAL A 243 4.84 -17.66 1.58
N GLU A 244 5.82 -17.34 2.44
CA GLU A 244 6.51 -18.34 3.28
C GLU A 244 5.49 -19.12 4.13
N ARG A 245 4.53 -18.42 4.73
CA ARG A 245 3.46 -19.00 5.56
C ARG A 245 2.63 -20.05 4.82
N GLU A 246 2.31 -19.83 3.55
CA GLU A 246 1.46 -20.72 2.75
C GLU A 246 2.24 -21.84 2.05
N THR A 247 3.57 -21.73 2.01
CA THR A 247 4.45 -22.77 1.43
C THR A 247 5.09 -23.71 2.45
N ALA A 248 4.96 -23.41 3.75
CA ALA A 248 5.54 -24.16 4.87
C ALA A 248 4.47 -24.93 5.64
#